data_AF-A0A0W1D7T5-F1
#
_entry.id   AF-A0A0W1D7T5-F1
#
_cell.length_a   1.000
_cell.length_b   1.000
_cell.length_c   1.000
_cell.angle_alpha   90.00
_cell.angle_beta   90.00
_cell.angle_gamma   90.00
#
_symmetry.space_group_name_H-M   'P 1'
#
loop_
_entity.id
_entity.type
_entity.pdbx_description
1 polymer ?
#
loop_
_entity_poly.entity_id
_entity_poly.type
_entity_poly.pdbx_seq_one_letter_code
_entity_poly.pdbx_strand_id
1 'polypeptide(L)'
;MSKFVSALLGVSVLAFAASAQAEGRVISNDLSKCRSGPSTLVEISGVKASSGKIRVQSYRGTSADWLEKGRWLARVEVPARAGRMTVCVPLPEAGVYGIAVRHDVNGNGKTDLSRDGGGMSNNPSINIFNLGKPSYKKTAFSVGDAPKTISITMKYM
;
A
#
# COMPACT_ATOMS: atom_id res chain seq x y z
N MET A 1 -72.86 -1.15 4.79
CA MET A 1 -72.50 0.27 4.97
C MET A 1 -71.37 0.35 5.99
N SER A 2 -70.19 0.87 5.61
CA SER A 2 -69.15 1.49 6.46
C SER A 2 -68.49 0.64 7.57
N LYS A 3 -67.17 0.55 7.79
CA LYS A 3 -65.99 1.29 7.33
C LYS A 3 -64.73 0.42 7.61
N PHE A 4 -63.74 0.53 6.73
CA PHE A 4 -62.37 0.03 6.88
C PHE A 4 -61.62 0.78 8.00
N VAL A 5 -60.74 0.10 8.74
CA VAL A 5 -59.45 0.67 9.19
C VAL A 5 -58.40 -0.43 9.24
N SER A 6 -57.46 -0.38 8.28
CA SER A 6 -56.22 -1.14 8.25
C SER A 6 -55.21 -0.49 9.20
N ALA A 7 -54.52 -1.26 10.04
CA ALA A 7 -53.35 -0.80 10.78
C ALA A 7 -52.10 -1.47 10.19
N LEU A 8 -51.32 -0.70 9.43
CA LEU A 8 -50.07 -1.13 8.81
C LEU A 8 -48.93 -1.13 9.84
N LEU A 9 -48.22 -2.26 9.92
CA LEU A 9 -46.92 -2.40 10.60
C LEU A 9 -45.87 -1.52 9.90
N GLY A 10 -45.15 -0.70 10.67
CA GLY A 10 -43.93 -0.02 10.22
C GLY A 10 -42.72 -0.53 10.99
N VAL A 11 -42.00 -1.52 10.45
CA VAL A 11 -40.69 -1.94 10.95
C VAL A 11 -39.63 -1.27 10.09
N SER A 12 -39.02 -0.20 10.62
CA SER A 12 -37.92 0.51 9.96
C SER A 12 -36.62 -0.27 10.16
N VAL A 13 -36.18 -1.02 9.14
CA VAL A 13 -34.85 -1.64 9.14
C VAL A 13 -33.83 -0.57 8.75
N LEU A 14 -33.07 -0.08 9.74
CA LEU A 14 -31.88 0.73 9.49
C LEU A 14 -30.80 -0.18 8.88
N ALA A 15 -30.62 -0.10 7.56
CA ALA A 15 -29.49 -0.72 6.88
C ALA A 15 -28.21 0.04 7.28
N PHE A 16 -27.46 -0.51 8.24
CA PHE A 16 -26.10 -0.08 8.49
C PHE A 16 -25.26 -0.46 7.27
N ALA A 17 -24.86 0.53 6.45
CA ALA A 17 -23.83 0.35 5.46
C ALA A 17 -22.53 -0.02 6.21
N ALA A 18 -22.17 -1.29 6.20
CA ALA A 18 -20.88 -1.75 6.72
C ALA A 18 -19.80 -1.04 5.90
N SER A 19 -19.10 -0.10 6.52
CA SER A 19 -17.87 0.42 5.96
C SER A 19 -16.90 -0.74 5.89
N ALA A 20 -16.65 -1.23 4.67
CA ALA A 20 -15.59 -2.19 4.41
C ALA A 20 -14.28 -1.54 4.85
N GLN A 21 -13.88 -1.80 6.08
CA GLN A 21 -12.55 -1.48 6.54
C GLN A 21 -11.63 -2.23 5.58
N ALA A 22 -10.81 -1.50 4.84
CA ALA A 22 -9.83 -2.07 3.95
C ALA A 22 -8.81 -2.84 4.81
N GLU A 23 -9.16 -4.08 5.18
CA GLU A 23 -8.21 -5.05 5.69
C GLU A 23 -7.25 -5.30 4.54
N GLY A 24 -6.03 -4.81 4.69
CA GLY A 24 -5.03 -4.91 3.65
C GLY A 24 -4.90 -6.35 3.14
N ARG A 25 -4.80 -6.52 1.82
CA ARG A 25 -4.70 -7.84 1.19
C ARG A 25 -3.26 -8.21 0.89
N VAL A 26 -2.77 -9.34 1.43
CA VAL A 26 -1.51 -9.93 0.97
C VAL A 26 -1.75 -10.58 -0.39
N ILE A 27 -0.94 -10.23 -1.38
CA ILE A 27 -1.05 -10.75 -2.75
C ILE A 27 0.30 -11.25 -3.26
N SER A 28 0.27 -12.21 -4.19
CA SER A 28 1.44 -12.62 -4.96
C SER A 28 1.87 -11.51 -5.93
N ASN A 29 3.18 -11.46 -6.23
CA ASN A 29 3.70 -10.59 -7.29
C ASN A 29 3.33 -11.16 -8.65
N ASP A 30 2.35 -10.55 -9.31
CA ASP A 30 1.89 -10.91 -10.64
C ASP A 30 1.92 -9.66 -11.53
N LEU A 31 2.90 -9.60 -12.43
CA LEU A 31 3.10 -8.45 -13.32
C LEU A 31 1.94 -8.26 -14.31
N SER A 32 1.14 -9.29 -14.59
CA SER A 32 -0.01 -9.18 -15.50
C SER A 32 -1.09 -8.26 -14.94
N LYS A 33 -1.19 -8.12 -13.61
CA LYS A 33 -2.16 -7.25 -12.94
C LYS A 33 -1.88 -5.75 -13.11
N CYS A 34 -0.72 -5.40 -13.66
CA CYS A 34 -0.37 -4.03 -14.00
C CYS A 34 -0.33 -3.78 -15.51
N ARG A 35 -1.06 -4.58 -16.31
CA ARG A 35 -1.22 -4.35 -17.77
C ARG A 35 -2.34 -3.36 -18.09
N SER A 36 -3.33 -3.22 -17.21
CA SER A 36 -4.49 -2.34 -17.38
C SER A 36 -5.10 -1.99 -16.02
N GLY A 37 -5.85 -0.89 -15.97
CA GLY A 37 -6.53 -0.43 -14.75
C GLY A 37 -5.60 0.27 -13.76
N PRO A 38 -6.17 0.82 -12.67
CA PRO A 38 -5.41 1.50 -11.62
C PRO A 38 -4.39 0.56 -10.97
N SER A 39 -3.11 0.82 -11.23
CA SER A 39 -2.03 -0.03 -10.73
C SER A 39 -0.70 0.72 -10.80
N THR A 40 0.30 0.22 -10.07
CA THR A 40 1.66 0.76 -10.15
C THR A 40 2.71 -0.33 -10.33
N LEU A 41 3.59 -0.17 -11.33
CA LEU A 41 4.83 -0.93 -11.41
C LEU A 41 5.88 -0.20 -10.58
N VAL A 42 6.35 -0.85 -9.53
CA VAL A 42 7.37 -0.33 -8.64
C VAL A 42 8.71 -0.89 -9.05
N GLU A 43 9.53 -0.05 -9.67
CA GLU A 43 10.92 -0.37 -9.97
C GLU A 43 11.80 -0.04 -8.77
N ILE A 44 12.29 -1.08 -8.11
CA ILE A 44 13.10 -0.97 -6.90
C ILE A 44 14.56 -1.10 -7.30
N SER A 45 15.39 -0.15 -6.89
CA SER A 45 16.83 -0.15 -7.13
C SER A 45 17.64 -0.08 -5.84
N GLY A 46 18.88 -0.57 -5.89
CA GLY A 46 19.80 -0.54 -4.75
C GLY A 46 19.50 -1.61 -3.71
N VAL A 47 18.88 -2.73 -4.08
CA VAL A 47 18.68 -3.85 -3.15
C VAL A 47 20.05 -4.42 -2.75
N LYS A 48 20.40 -4.34 -1.45
CA LYS A 48 21.76 -4.59 -0.94
C LYS A 48 22.19 -6.06 -1.02
N ALA A 49 21.26 -6.99 -0.86
CA ALA A 49 21.55 -8.42 -0.78
C ALA A 49 20.37 -9.24 -1.33
N SER A 50 20.64 -10.48 -1.74
CA SER A 50 19.61 -11.44 -2.15
C SER A 50 19.07 -12.30 -0.99
N SER A 51 19.44 -11.97 0.26
CA SER A 51 18.94 -12.63 1.46
C SER A 51 17.63 -11.99 1.92
N GLY A 52 16.76 -12.78 2.54
CA GLY A 52 15.53 -12.24 3.14
C GLY A 52 14.47 -11.85 2.10
N LYS A 53 13.68 -10.82 2.41
CA LYS A 53 12.46 -10.49 1.66
C LYS A 53 12.32 -9.00 1.38
N ILE A 54 11.82 -8.68 0.18
CA ILE A 54 11.28 -7.37 -0.14
C ILE A 54 9.78 -7.37 0.13
N ARG A 55 9.32 -6.43 0.95
CA ARG A 55 7.91 -6.13 1.20
C ARG A 55 7.56 -4.79 0.55
N VAL A 56 6.56 -4.78 -0.33
CA VAL A 56 6.00 -3.56 -0.93
C VAL A 56 4.58 -3.39 -0.41
N GLN A 57 4.25 -2.20 0.08
CA GLN A 57 2.92 -1.87 0.58
C GLN A 57 2.39 -0.60 -0.07
N SER A 58 1.11 -0.62 -0.46
CA SER A 58 0.38 0.58 -0.87
C SER A 58 -0.48 1.12 0.27
N TYR A 59 -0.61 2.44 0.31
CA TYR A 59 -1.45 3.19 1.24
C TYR A 59 -2.18 4.27 0.46
N ARG A 60 -3.36 4.69 0.94
CA ARG A 60 -3.95 5.96 0.46
C ARG A 60 -3.01 7.11 0.85
N GLY A 61 -2.91 8.12 -0.02
CA GLY A 61 -2.04 9.29 0.17
C GLY A 61 -2.62 10.30 1.17
N THR A 62 -3.06 9.85 2.34
CA THR A 62 -3.63 10.68 3.41
C THR A 62 -2.82 10.55 4.70
N SER A 63 -2.92 11.51 5.61
CA SER A 63 -2.28 11.40 6.93
C SER A 63 -2.86 10.28 7.79
N ALA A 64 -4.14 9.93 7.60
CA ALA A 64 -4.81 8.91 8.40
C ALA A 64 -4.43 7.47 8.00
N ASP A 65 -3.87 7.29 6.79
CA ASP A 65 -3.55 5.97 6.25
C ASP A 65 -2.04 5.74 6.13
N TRP A 66 -1.26 6.78 5.85
CA TRP A 66 0.16 6.64 5.51
C TRP A 66 0.99 6.00 6.64
N LEU A 67 1.52 4.80 6.37
CA LEU A 67 2.31 3.98 7.32
C LEU A 67 1.57 3.60 8.60
N GLU A 68 0.26 3.82 8.66
CA GLU A 68 -0.56 3.45 9.80
C GLU A 68 -0.81 1.95 9.80
N LYS A 69 -0.73 1.36 11.00
CA LYS A 69 -0.84 -0.09 11.17
C LYS A 69 -2.22 -0.57 10.70
N GLY A 70 -2.22 -1.53 9.78
CA GLY A 70 -3.45 -2.09 9.22
C GLY A 70 -4.14 -1.24 8.14
N ARG A 71 -3.60 -0.04 7.83
CA ARG A 71 -4.18 0.88 6.82
C ARG A 71 -3.59 0.73 5.41
N TRP A 72 -2.72 -0.26 5.22
CA TRP A 72 -2.20 -0.61 3.90
C TRP A 72 -3.29 -1.30 3.08
N LEU A 73 -3.34 -1.05 1.77
CA LEU A 73 -4.36 -1.59 0.86
C LEU A 73 -3.92 -2.94 0.28
N ALA A 74 -2.69 -3.00 -0.22
CA ALA A 74 -2.07 -4.21 -0.74
C ALA A 74 -0.68 -4.39 -0.13
N ARG A 75 -0.29 -5.64 0.11
CA ARG A 75 1.07 -6.04 0.50
C ARG A 75 1.55 -7.13 -0.44
N VAL A 76 2.71 -6.91 -1.04
CA VAL A 76 3.43 -7.91 -1.83
C VAL A 76 4.72 -8.26 -1.10
N GLU A 77 4.98 -9.55 -0.91
CA GLU A 77 6.26 -10.03 -0.39
C GLU A 77 6.92 -10.96 -1.41
N VAL A 78 8.19 -10.70 -1.72
CA VAL A 78 8.98 -11.51 -2.65
C VAL A 78 10.38 -11.76 -2.08
N PRO A 79 11.03 -12.89 -2.42
CA PRO A 79 12.44 -13.09 -2.10
C PRO A 79 13.28 -11.95 -2.65
N ALA A 80 14.22 -11.42 -1.85
CA ALA A 80 15.07 -10.34 -2.28
C ALA A 80 16.02 -10.80 -3.41
N ARG A 81 16.28 -9.89 -4.36
CA ARG A 81 17.31 -10.04 -5.39
C ARG A 81 18.15 -8.77 -5.38
N ALA A 82 19.45 -8.91 -5.16
CA ALA A 82 20.35 -7.78 -5.15
C ALA A 82 20.30 -6.97 -6.46
N GLY A 83 20.55 -5.67 -6.37
CA GLY A 83 20.49 -4.76 -7.51
C GLY A 83 19.08 -4.20 -7.75
N ARG A 84 18.40 -4.67 -8.80
CA ARG A 84 17.11 -4.14 -9.25
C ARG A 84 16.02 -5.20 -9.24
N MET A 85 14.80 -4.79 -8.90
CA MET A 85 13.60 -5.62 -8.91
C MET A 85 12.41 -4.82 -9.40
N THR A 86 11.42 -5.49 -9.96
CA THR A 86 10.14 -4.87 -10.33
C THR A 86 9.00 -5.62 -9.66
N VAL A 87 8.09 -4.88 -9.03
CA VAL A 87 6.93 -5.42 -8.34
C VAL A 87 5.68 -4.74 -8.86
N CYS A 88 4.66 -5.51 -9.22
CA CYS A 88 3.36 -4.97 -9.57
C CYS A 88 2.49 -4.82 -8.31
N VAL A 89 1.89 -3.64 -8.15
CA VAL A 89 0.98 -3.33 -7.05
C VAL A 89 -0.34 -2.80 -7.63
N PRO A 90 -1.38 -3.64 -7.71
CA PRO A 90 -2.72 -3.21 -8.10
C PRO A 90 -3.31 -2.23 -7.07
N LEU A 91 -4.09 -1.26 -7.55
CA LEU A 91 -4.76 -0.25 -6.74
C LEU A 91 -6.28 -0.37 -6.92
N PRO A 92 -7.09 -0.01 -5.92
CA PRO A 92 -8.53 -0.21 -6.00
C PRO A 92 -9.21 0.69 -7.04
N GLU A 93 -8.71 1.91 -7.22
CA GLU A 93 -9.30 2.94 -8.09
C GLU A 93 -8.26 4.01 -8.46
N ALA A 94 -8.57 4.87 -9.43
CA ALA A 94 -7.79 6.08 -9.68
C ALA A 94 -7.78 6.96 -8.41
N GLY A 95 -6.62 7.50 -8.05
CA GLY A 95 -6.48 8.26 -6.80
C GLY A 95 -5.05 8.58 -6.42
N VAL A 96 -4.89 9.06 -5.19
CA VAL A 96 -3.60 9.46 -4.62
C VAL A 96 -3.13 8.40 -3.63
N TYR A 97 -1.90 7.93 -3.81
CA TYR A 97 -1.34 6.80 -3.06
C TYR A 97 0.08 7.09 -2.60
N GLY A 98 0.54 6.33 -1.61
CA GLY A 98 1.95 6.19 -1.27
C GLY A 98 2.38 4.73 -1.33
N ILE A 99 3.63 4.48 -1.71
CA ILE A 99 4.26 3.16 -1.69
C ILE A 99 5.40 3.16 -0.68
N ALA A 100 5.44 2.14 0.18
CA ALA A 100 6.55 1.86 1.07
C ALA A 100 7.17 0.51 0.73
N VAL A 101 8.51 0.47 0.65
CA VAL A 101 9.30 -0.72 0.41
C VAL A 101 10.19 -0.97 1.62
N ARG A 102 10.17 -2.20 2.14
CA ARG A 102 11.11 -2.68 3.16
C ARG A 102 11.90 -3.86 2.63
N HIS A 103 13.20 -3.87 2.87
CA HIS A 103 14.04 -5.05 2.76
C HIS A 103 14.31 -5.59 4.15
N ASP A 104 13.64 -6.69 4.49
CA ASP A 104 13.89 -7.48 5.71
C ASP A 104 15.02 -8.47 5.40
N VAL A 105 16.25 -8.08 5.74
CA VAL A 105 17.46 -8.76 5.26
C VAL A 105 17.64 -10.14 5.91
N ASN A 106 17.26 -10.25 7.19
CA ASN A 106 17.38 -11.49 7.97
C ASN A 106 16.09 -12.34 7.98
N GLY A 107 14.99 -11.81 7.43
CA GLY A 107 13.73 -12.53 7.26
C GLY A 107 12.95 -12.75 8.55
N ASN A 108 13.25 -12.02 9.63
CA ASN A 108 12.62 -12.27 10.93
C ASN A 108 11.26 -11.57 11.10
N GLY A 109 10.81 -10.79 10.12
CA GLY A 109 9.52 -10.09 10.12
C GLY A 109 9.50 -8.81 10.97
N LYS A 110 10.47 -8.61 11.85
CA LYS A 110 10.62 -7.42 12.70
C LYS A 110 11.26 -6.29 11.89
N THR A 111 11.25 -5.07 12.44
CA THR A 111 11.95 -3.94 11.82
C THR A 111 13.27 -3.77 12.54
N ASP A 112 14.39 -3.96 11.84
CA ASP A 112 15.74 -3.72 12.34
C ASP A 112 16.38 -2.61 11.51
N LEU A 113 16.30 -1.37 12.00
CA LEU A 113 16.78 -0.20 11.26
C LEU A 113 18.29 -0.23 10.96
N SER A 114 19.09 -1.00 11.72
CA SER A 114 20.53 -1.11 11.51
C SER A 114 20.93 -2.09 10.41
N ARG A 115 19.99 -2.93 9.96
CA ARG A 115 20.23 -3.99 8.96
C ARG A 115 19.29 -3.89 7.77
N ASP A 116 18.03 -3.60 8.03
CA ASP A 116 16.98 -3.51 7.03
C ASP A 116 17.16 -2.29 6.14
N GLY A 117 16.67 -2.43 4.91
CA GLY A 117 16.56 -1.32 3.98
C GLY A 117 15.15 -0.77 3.90
N GLY A 118 15.02 0.50 3.56
CA GLY A 118 13.74 1.15 3.30
C GLY A 118 13.77 2.03 2.05
N GLY A 119 12.60 2.21 1.45
CA GLY A 119 12.39 3.18 0.37
C GLY A 119 10.91 3.55 0.26
N MET A 120 10.63 4.73 -0.30
CA MET A 120 9.26 5.20 -0.49
C MET A 120 9.08 5.85 -1.86
N SER A 121 7.83 5.91 -2.34
CA SER A 121 7.48 6.69 -3.53
C SER A 121 7.95 8.14 -3.42
N ASN A 122 8.33 8.71 -4.57
CA ASN A 122 8.98 10.02 -4.73
C ASN A 122 10.40 10.15 -4.13
N ASN A 123 10.98 9.09 -3.57
CA ASN A 123 12.34 9.09 -3.00
C ASN A 123 12.66 10.31 -2.11
N PRO A 124 11.78 10.69 -1.16
CA PRO A 124 12.06 11.81 -0.27
C PRO A 124 13.35 11.58 0.52
N SER A 125 14.04 12.67 0.86
CA SER A 125 15.19 12.60 1.78
C SER A 125 14.77 11.99 3.11
N ILE A 126 15.48 10.94 3.51
CA ILE A 126 15.33 10.28 4.80
C ILE A 126 16.40 10.87 5.73
N ASN A 127 16.01 11.36 6.90
CA ASN A 127 16.94 11.93 7.87
C ASN A 127 16.47 11.69 9.30
N ILE A 128 17.35 11.94 10.28
CA ILE A 128 17.05 11.68 11.69
C ILE A 128 15.77 12.40 12.18
N PHE A 129 15.49 13.59 11.65
CA PHE A 129 14.32 14.40 12.02
C PHE A 129 12.98 13.81 11.54
N ASN A 130 12.99 12.93 10.54
CA ASN A 130 11.79 12.23 10.10
C ASN A 130 11.72 10.77 10.59
N LEU A 131 12.68 10.32 11.42
CA LEU A 131 12.74 8.95 11.93
C LEU A 131 12.58 7.87 10.84
N GLY A 132 13.01 8.15 9.60
CA GLY A 132 12.79 7.20 8.50
C GLY A 132 11.42 7.30 7.82
N LYS A 133 10.51 8.17 8.29
CA LYS A 133 9.10 8.25 7.88
C LYS A 133 8.72 9.65 7.37
N PRO A 134 9.10 9.99 6.13
CA PRO A 134 8.61 11.19 5.45
C PRO A 134 7.07 11.28 5.45
N SER A 135 6.53 12.50 5.45
CA SER A 135 5.08 12.73 5.46
C SER A 135 4.40 12.24 4.18
N TYR A 136 3.10 11.93 4.29
CA TYR A 136 2.29 11.53 3.13
C TYR A 136 2.38 12.54 1.98
N LYS A 137 2.47 13.84 2.28
CA LYS A 137 2.60 14.89 1.26
C LYS A 137 3.86 14.75 0.41
N LYS A 138 4.95 14.22 0.98
CA LYS A 138 6.22 14.00 0.27
C LYS A 138 6.22 12.70 -0.52
N THR A 139 5.48 11.70 -0.09
CA THR A 139 5.47 10.36 -0.70
C THR A 139 4.29 10.12 -1.63
N ALA A 140 3.25 10.96 -1.55
CA ALA A 140 2.03 10.84 -2.33
C ALA A 140 2.29 11.03 -3.83
N PHE A 141 1.66 10.19 -4.64
CA PHE A 141 1.62 10.32 -6.10
C PHE A 141 0.24 9.92 -6.62
N SER A 142 -0.18 10.54 -7.71
CA SER A 142 -1.46 10.24 -8.36
C SER A 142 -1.32 9.07 -9.36
N VAL A 143 -2.31 8.19 -9.37
CA VAL A 143 -2.51 7.12 -10.35
C VAL A 143 -3.88 7.31 -10.98
N GLY A 144 -3.96 7.28 -12.31
CA GLY A 144 -5.22 7.33 -13.06
C GLY A 144 -5.77 5.93 -13.34
N ASP A 145 -6.57 5.80 -14.39
CA ASP A 145 -7.16 4.52 -14.80
C ASP A 145 -6.21 3.59 -15.57
N ALA A 146 -4.99 4.05 -15.83
CA ALA A 146 -3.93 3.26 -16.47
C ALA A 146 -2.77 2.98 -15.48
N PRO A 147 -2.02 1.87 -15.69
CA PRO A 147 -0.84 1.56 -14.89
C PRO A 147 0.17 2.71 -14.92
N LYS A 148 0.75 3.02 -13.75
CA LYS A 148 1.83 4.01 -13.61
C LYS A 148 3.11 3.34 -13.16
N THR A 149 4.22 3.58 -13.86
CA THR A 149 5.54 3.13 -13.37
C THR A 149 6.13 4.18 -12.43
N ILE A 150 6.68 3.75 -11.31
CA ILE A 150 7.45 4.58 -10.38
C ILE A 150 8.77 3.91 -10.03
N SER A 151 9.80 4.70 -9.73
CA SER A 151 11.10 4.19 -9.28
C SER A 151 11.33 4.52 -7.80
N ILE A 152 11.76 3.52 -7.02
CA ILE A 152 12.08 3.65 -5.60
C ILE A 152 13.51 3.17 -5.36
N THR A 153 14.34 4.04 -4.79
CA THR A 153 15.72 3.71 -4.42
C THR A 153 15.78 3.31 -2.96
N MET A 154 16.25 2.10 -2.71
CA MET A 154 16.48 1.60 -1.35
C MET A 154 17.60 2.37 -0.67
N LYS A 155 17.41 2.63 0.62
CA LYS A 155 18.38 3.19 1.54
C LYS A 155 18.61 2.20 2.67
N TYR A 156 19.86 2.11 3.10
CA TYR A 156 20.33 1.31 4.23
C TYR A 156 21.15 2.22 5.11
N MET A 157 21.11 1.97 6.42
CA MET A 157 21.98 2.62 7.39
C MET A 157 23.21 1.76 7.68
#